data_AF-A0A2V6FQG5-F1
#
_entry.id   AF-A0A2V6FQG5-F1
#
_cell.length_a   1.000
_cell.length_b   1.000
_cell.length_c   1.000
_cell.angle_alpha   90.00
_cell.angle_beta   90.00
_cell.angle_gamma   90.00
#
_symmetry.space_group_name_H-M   'P 1'
#
loop_
_entity.id
_entity.type
_entity.pdbx_description
1 polymer ?
#
loop_
_entity_poly.entity_id
_entity_poly.type
_entity_poly.pdbx_seq_one_letter_code
_entity_poly.pdbx_strand_id
1 'polypeptide(L)'
;MARAQIAFAVDARAHVAGSASQTADRIGARSIAPRRFLWSHGAEQMLRSPMEKPPKSKREHVRHLVSEKRRWSESPTEAAQIKGFRGWHERGYLPHCDKPELIQFVTFRLWDSMPASRRGEWQHLFASARSDSRSGAQRMDPREQRRQLEEYLDRGLGECPLRDPRVAAIVQSTLLYHHGQGFRMLAWVVMPNHVHTLIEVVEVPLTRIVQNWKSIVAVKVNQLLGRAGRFWQPDYWDRFMRDEEQRRRAIRYIESNPVKARLCRMPEERPFSSARFRDPQSRELNLPPG
;
A
#
# COMPACT_ATOMS: atom_id res chain seq x y z
N MET A 1 2.54 20.91 19.15
CA MET A 1 1.64 19.81 18.69
C MET A 1 2.37 18.95 17.66
N ALA A 2 2.96 17.82 18.09
CA ALA A 2 3.90 17.04 17.28
C ALA A 2 3.18 16.06 16.32
N ARG A 3 3.57 16.10 15.04
CA ARG A 3 3.17 15.17 13.99
C ARG A 3 3.82 13.81 14.23
N ALA A 4 3.04 12.79 14.60
CA ALA A 4 3.50 11.40 14.61
C ALA A 4 3.05 10.70 13.33
N GLN A 5 3.95 10.61 12.35
CA GLN A 5 3.86 9.73 11.19
C GLN A 5 5.18 8.97 11.15
N ILE A 6 5.14 7.63 11.11
CA ILE A 6 6.34 6.82 11.32
C ILE A 6 6.51 5.78 10.21
N ALA A 7 7.77 5.68 9.75
CA ALA A 7 8.30 4.77 8.76
C ALA A 7 8.22 3.30 9.18
N PHE A 8 7.81 2.44 8.25
CA PHE A 8 8.03 1.00 8.36
C PHE A 8 9.27 0.61 7.55
N ALA A 9 10.16 -0.18 8.15
CA ALA A 9 11.21 -0.87 7.43
C ALA A 9 10.60 -2.12 6.76
N VAL A 10 10.64 -2.20 5.44
CA VAL A 10 10.22 -3.39 4.70
C VAL A 10 11.42 -4.32 4.62
N ASP A 11 11.46 -5.36 5.47
CA ASP A 11 12.46 -6.42 5.38
C ASP A 11 11.98 -7.56 4.46
N ALA A 12 12.90 -8.03 3.63
CA ALA A 12 12.69 -8.95 2.53
C ALA A 12 13.33 -10.29 2.88
N ARG A 13 12.55 -11.26 3.38
CA ARG A 13 12.96 -12.68 3.39
C ARG A 13 11.79 -13.63 3.13
N ALA A 14 12.03 -14.61 2.27
CA ALA A 14 11.37 -15.90 2.19
C ALA A 14 12.42 -16.93 1.74
N HIS A 15 12.60 -18.01 2.50
CA HIS A 15 13.39 -19.16 2.13
C HIS A 15 12.66 -19.99 1.07
N VAL A 16 13.38 -20.51 0.08
CA VAL A 16 12.89 -21.44 -0.94
C VAL A 16 13.48 -22.82 -0.67
N ALA A 17 12.63 -23.84 -0.59
CA ALA A 17 12.97 -25.23 -0.85
C ALA A 17 11.78 -25.89 -1.55
N GLY A 18 12.03 -26.59 -2.66
CA GLY A 18 11.01 -27.42 -3.33
C GLY A 18 11.20 -27.51 -4.85
N SER A 19 11.59 -28.70 -5.30
CA SER A 19 12.02 -29.10 -6.64
C SER A 19 10.97 -28.98 -7.75
N ALA A 20 11.46 -28.70 -8.96
CA ALA A 20 10.70 -28.76 -10.21
C ALA A 20 10.52 -30.20 -10.72
N SER A 21 9.35 -30.47 -11.30
CA SER A 21 9.11 -31.56 -12.25
C SER A 21 8.39 -30.99 -13.46
N GLN A 22 8.90 -31.32 -14.65
CA GLN A 22 8.47 -30.84 -15.96
C GLN A 22 7.20 -31.55 -16.43
N THR A 23 6.37 -30.84 -17.21
CA THR A 23 5.77 -31.32 -18.47
C THR A 23 5.10 -30.13 -19.15
N ALA A 24 5.29 -30.04 -20.47
CA ALA A 24 4.82 -28.97 -21.34
C ALA A 24 3.53 -29.40 -22.05
N ASP A 25 2.65 -28.45 -22.37
CA ASP A 25 2.10 -28.35 -23.73
C ASP A 25 1.46 -26.99 -24.04
N ARG A 26 1.58 -26.60 -25.32
CA ARG A 26 1.30 -25.30 -25.95
C ARG A 26 -0.16 -25.16 -26.39
N ILE A 27 -0.79 -23.98 -26.22
CA ILE A 27 -1.60 -23.28 -27.27
C ILE A 27 -1.53 -21.75 -27.01
N GLY A 28 -1.44 -20.96 -28.08
CA GLY A 28 -1.01 -19.57 -28.10
C GLY A 28 -1.92 -18.52 -27.46
N ALA A 29 -1.32 -17.75 -26.56
CA ALA A 29 -1.66 -16.37 -26.25
C ALA A 29 -0.34 -15.58 -26.28
N ARG A 30 -0.35 -14.33 -26.77
CA ARG A 30 0.85 -13.47 -26.76
C ARG A 30 1.29 -13.27 -25.31
N SER A 31 2.27 -14.07 -24.89
CA SER A 31 2.90 -14.06 -23.59
C SER A 31 3.71 -12.77 -23.43
N ILE A 32 3.25 -11.87 -22.57
CA ILE A 32 4.12 -10.87 -21.96
C ILE A 32 4.98 -11.66 -20.98
N ALA A 33 6.17 -12.05 -21.42
CA ALA A 33 7.13 -12.73 -20.56
C ALA A 33 7.49 -11.80 -19.39
N PRO A 34 7.35 -12.22 -18.12
CA PRO A 34 7.79 -11.41 -17.00
C PRO A 34 9.31 -11.29 -17.08
N ARG A 35 9.83 -10.07 -17.27
CA ARG A 35 11.24 -9.78 -17.05
C ARG A 35 11.56 -10.13 -15.59
N ARG A 36 12.22 -11.27 -15.39
CA ARG A 36 12.78 -11.69 -14.10
C ARG A 36 13.78 -10.62 -13.66
N PHE A 37 13.41 -9.81 -12.67
CA PHE A 37 14.37 -9.04 -11.88
C PHE A 37 15.20 -10.06 -11.09
N LEU A 38 16.38 -10.39 -11.60
CA LEU A 38 17.36 -11.23 -10.91
C LEU A 38 17.97 -10.42 -9.76
N TRP A 39 17.48 -10.64 -8.56
CA TRP A 39 18.11 -10.17 -7.33
C TRP A 39 19.25 -11.14 -6.98
N SER A 40 20.50 -10.72 -7.12
CA SER A 40 21.65 -11.55 -6.74
C SER A 40 21.73 -11.69 -5.21
N HIS A 41 21.92 -12.91 -4.71
CA HIS A 41 22.04 -13.23 -3.27
C HIS A 41 23.18 -12.44 -2.56
N GLY A 42 24.15 -11.88 -3.30
CA GLY A 42 25.23 -11.05 -2.74
C GLY A 42 24.78 -9.72 -2.13
N ALA A 43 23.67 -9.14 -2.59
CA ALA A 43 23.16 -7.86 -2.07
C ALA A 43 22.59 -7.99 -0.64
N GLU A 44 22.10 -9.18 -0.27
CA GLU A 44 21.52 -9.42 1.06
C GLU A 44 22.58 -9.61 2.17
N GLN A 45 23.79 -10.03 1.81
CA GLN A 45 24.90 -10.12 2.77
C GLN A 45 25.54 -8.76 3.05
N MET A 46 25.55 -7.82 2.09
CA MET A 46 26.16 -6.49 2.26
C MET A 46 25.20 -5.41 2.80
N LEU A 47 23.88 -5.59 2.73
CA LEU A 47 22.90 -4.78 3.48
C LEU A 47 23.02 -4.95 5.01
N ARG A 48 23.88 -5.88 5.47
CA ARG A 48 24.30 -6.05 6.87
C ARG A 48 25.60 -5.31 7.21
N SER A 49 26.13 -4.48 6.30
CA SER A 49 27.22 -3.59 6.68
C SER A 49 26.72 -2.68 7.80
N PRO A 50 27.37 -2.68 8.98
CA PRO A 50 27.01 -1.77 10.04
C PRO A 50 27.13 -0.35 9.48
N MET A 51 26.08 0.46 9.63
CA MET A 51 26.22 1.90 9.40
C MET A 51 27.38 2.38 10.28
N GLU A 52 28.40 3.01 9.70
CA GLU A 52 29.56 3.54 10.45
C GLU A 52 29.14 4.44 11.61
N LYS A 53 27.97 5.11 11.49
CA LYS A 53 27.31 5.86 12.56
C LYS A 53 25.80 5.63 12.55
N PRO A 54 25.15 5.37 13.70
CA PRO A 54 23.71 5.22 13.76
C PRO A 54 23.00 6.55 13.41
N PRO A 55 21.87 6.50 12.69
CA PRO A 55 21.16 7.70 12.23
C PRO A 55 20.63 8.51 13.43
N LYS A 56 20.83 9.83 13.41
CA LYS A 56 20.45 10.73 14.52
C LYS A 56 18.95 10.98 14.58
N SER A 57 18.25 10.83 13.45
CA SER A 57 16.79 10.95 13.37
C SER A 57 16.14 9.88 12.48
N LYS A 58 14.83 9.68 12.65
CA LYS A 58 14.04 8.78 11.76
C LYS A 58 14.12 9.20 10.30
N ARG A 59 14.13 10.52 10.05
CA ARG A 59 14.22 11.09 8.70
C ARG A 59 15.57 10.78 8.04
N GLU A 60 16.66 10.85 8.81
CA GLU A 60 17.99 10.44 8.32
C GLU A 60 18.04 8.94 8.01
N HIS A 61 17.45 8.11 8.87
CA HIS A 61 17.37 6.67 8.61
C HIS A 61 16.62 6.36 7.29
N VAL A 62 15.46 7.01 7.06
CA VAL A 62 14.69 6.82 5.82
C VAL A 62 15.47 7.31 4.59
N ARG A 63 16.16 8.44 4.67
CA ARG A 63 17.02 8.94 3.59
C ARG A 63 18.13 7.96 3.24
N HIS A 64 18.82 7.43 4.24
CA HIS A 64 19.86 6.42 4.05
C HIS A 64 19.28 5.14 3.41
N LEU A 65 18.12 4.68 3.88
CA LEU A 65 17.45 3.52 3.30
C LEU A 65 17.09 3.76 1.82
N VAL A 66 16.63 4.96 1.47
CA VAL A 66 16.31 5.31 0.08
C VAL A 66 17.58 5.42 -0.77
N SER A 67 18.67 6.01 -0.27
CA SER A 67 19.93 6.08 -1.02
C SER A 67 20.50 4.69 -1.31
N GLU A 68 20.48 3.79 -0.33
CA GLU A 68 20.89 2.39 -0.51
C GLU A 68 20.00 1.70 -1.56
N LYS A 69 18.68 1.84 -1.46
CA LYS A 69 17.77 1.25 -2.44
C LYS A 69 17.96 1.79 -3.84
N ARG A 70 18.27 3.09 -4.01
CA ARG A 70 18.60 3.68 -5.32
C ARG A 70 19.88 3.09 -5.91
N ARG A 71 20.89 2.81 -5.08
CA ARG A 71 22.15 2.23 -5.53
C ARG A 71 21.98 0.85 -6.18
N TRP A 72 21.05 0.05 -5.65
CA TRP A 72 20.85 -1.34 -6.06
C TRP A 72 19.60 -1.56 -6.93
N SER A 73 18.86 -0.49 -7.25
CA SER A 73 17.67 -0.57 -8.09
C SER A 73 17.88 0.20 -9.38
N GLU A 74 17.39 -0.34 -10.49
CA GLU A 74 17.37 0.40 -11.75
C GLU A 74 16.63 1.73 -11.61
N SER A 75 17.19 2.81 -12.16
CA SER A 75 16.50 4.10 -12.22
C SER A 75 15.36 4.04 -13.25
N PRO A 76 14.29 4.83 -13.09
CA PRO A 76 13.31 5.01 -14.14
C PRO A 76 13.97 5.51 -15.43
N THR A 77 13.45 5.11 -16.59
CA THR A 77 13.90 5.62 -17.90
C THR A 77 13.70 7.13 -17.99
N GLU A 78 14.43 7.81 -18.88
CA GLU A 78 14.30 9.26 -19.08
C GLU A 78 12.85 9.66 -19.40
N ALA A 79 12.19 8.92 -20.29
CA ALA A 79 10.76 9.11 -20.60
C ALA A 79 9.86 9.00 -19.35
N ALA A 80 10.15 8.05 -18.44
CA ALA A 80 9.41 7.94 -17.19
C ALA A 80 9.74 9.09 -16.22
N GLN A 81 10.99 9.56 -16.17
CA GLN A 81 11.37 10.70 -15.34
C GLN A 81 10.67 12.00 -15.80
N ILE A 82 10.53 12.21 -17.12
CA ILE A 82 9.76 13.33 -17.70
C ILE A 82 8.29 13.28 -17.24
N LYS A 83 7.69 12.09 -17.19
CA LYS A 83 6.33 11.88 -16.65
C LYS A 83 6.25 12.09 -15.12
N GLY A 84 7.39 12.17 -14.44
CA GLY A 84 7.51 12.45 -13.01
C GLY A 84 7.76 11.23 -12.12
N PHE A 85 8.07 10.06 -12.70
CA PHE A 85 8.47 8.88 -11.95
C PHE A 85 9.84 9.07 -11.29
N ARG A 86 9.94 8.70 -10.01
CA ARG A 86 11.13 8.98 -9.17
C ARG A 86 11.91 7.74 -8.74
N GLY A 87 11.41 6.55 -9.05
CA GLY A 87 11.92 5.32 -8.47
C GLY A 87 11.78 5.36 -6.94
N TRP A 88 12.82 4.93 -6.23
CA TRP A 88 12.88 5.06 -4.78
C TRP A 88 12.99 6.52 -4.35
N HIS A 89 12.11 6.96 -3.45
CA HIS A 89 12.11 8.32 -2.92
C HIS A 89 11.49 8.40 -1.52
N GLU A 90 11.64 9.54 -0.84
CA GLU A 90 11.06 9.79 0.48
C GLU A 90 10.39 11.17 0.55
N ARG A 91 9.39 11.29 1.41
CA ARG A 91 8.77 12.58 1.79
C ARG A 91 8.72 12.80 3.31
N GLY A 92 9.73 12.30 3.99
CA GLY A 92 10.03 12.54 5.39
C GLY A 92 10.06 11.24 6.19
N TYR A 93 9.03 10.40 6.00
CA TYR A 93 8.77 9.32 6.94
C TYR A 93 8.53 7.96 6.30
N LEU A 94 8.26 7.81 5.00
CA LEU A 94 8.16 6.50 4.38
C LEU A 94 8.99 6.44 3.09
N PRO A 95 9.74 5.34 2.86
CA PRO A 95 10.33 5.09 1.56
C PRO A 95 9.24 4.62 0.60
N HIS A 96 9.09 5.30 -0.53
CA HIS A 96 8.16 4.94 -1.60
C HIS A 96 8.95 4.50 -2.84
N CYS A 97 8.38 3.63 -3.66
CA CYS A 97 8.92 3.28 -4.97
C CYS A 97 7.89 3.58 -6.05
N ASP A 98 8.26 4.38 -7.04
CA ASP A 98 7.34 4.79 -8.10
C ASP A 98 7.99 4.63 -9.47
N LYS A 99 7.53 3.61 -10.20
CA LYS A 99 7.97 3.26 -11.55
C LYS A 99 6.75 2.75 -12.34
N PRO A 100 6.77 2.89 -13.68
CA PRO A 100 5.83 2.19 -14.55
C PRO A 100 5.85 0.67 -14.28
N GLU A 101 4.72 0.02 -14.55
CA GLU A 101 4.46 -1.42 -14.47
C GLU A 101 4.49 -2.01 -13.05
N LEU A 102 4.78 -1.20 -12.02
CA LEU A 102 4.71 -1.67 -10.65
C LEU A 102 3.25 -1.88 -10.23
N ILE A 103 2.96 -3.08 -9.75
CA ILE A 103 1.71 -3.37 -9.05
C ILE A 103 1.88 -2.99 -7.59
N GLN A 104 1.10 -2.04 -7.09
CA GLN A 104 1.25 -1.44 -5.77
C GLN A 104 -0.02 -1.59 -4.93
N PHE A 105 0.14 -2.18 -3.74
CA PHE A 105 -0.86 -2.18 -2.70
C PHE A 105 -0.73 -0.88 -1.90
N VAL A 106 -1.75 -0.03 -1.95
CA VAL A 106 -1.83 1.25 -1.25
C VAL A 106 -2.87 1.18 -0.13
N THR A 107 -2.55 1.81 1.00
CA THR A 107 -3.51 2.10 2.06
C THR A 107 -3.46 3.57 2.42
N PHE A 108 -4.62 4.24 2.42
CA PHE A 108 -4.77 5.59 2.97
C PHE A 108 -6.00 5.65 3.89
N ARG A 109 -5.96 6.56 4.87
CA ARG A 109 -6.92 6.56 5.99
C ARG A 109 -7.38 7.94 6.38
N LEU A 110 -8.53 8.01 7.04
CA LEU A 110 -9.09 9.25 7.57
C LEU A 110 -8.16 9.87 8.62
N TRP A 111 -8.22 11.19 8.73
CA TRP A 111 -7.40 11.98 9.65
C TRP A 111 -7.54 11.52 11.11
N ASP A 112 -8.74 11.14 11.50
CA ASP A 112 -9.15 10.80 12.87
C ASP A 112 -9.24 9.29 13.15
N SER A 113 -8.90 8.44 12.17
CA SER A 113 -8.90 6.97 12.29
C SER A 113 -8.03 6.43 13.44
N MET A 114 -7.16 7.26 14.02
CA MET A 114 -6.38 6.98 15.22
C MET A 114 -6.49 8.15 16.20
N PRO A 115 -7.57 8.20 17.01
CA PRO A 115 -7.87 9.34 17.86
C PRO A 115 -6.76 9.63 18.88
N ALA A 116 -6.51 10.92 19.14
CA ALA A 116 -5.51 11.35 20.12
C ALA A 116 -5.85 10.89 21.54
N SER A 117 -7.13 10.76 21.88
CA SER A 117 -7.62 10.23 23.17
C SER A 117 -7.20 8.78 23.42
N ARG A 118 -6.91 8.02 22.36
CA ARG A 118 -6.50 6.62 22.41
C ARG A 118 -5.02 6.42 22.07
N ARG A 119 -4.21 7.48 22.17
CA ARG A 119 -2.78 7.45 21.76
C ARG A 119 -1.99 6.31 22.37
N GLY A 120 -2.23 5.97 23.64
CA GLY A 120 -1.57 4.85 24.32
C GLY A 120 -1.80 3.49 23.62
N GLU A 121 -2.95 3.31 22.95
CA GLU A 121 -3.28 2.06 22.27
C GLU A 121 -2.52 1.85 20.96
N TRP A 122 -2.10 2.92 20.26
CA TRP A 122 -1.57 2.80 18.91
C TRP A 122 -0.18 3.41 18.71
N GLN A 123 0.31 4.26 19.61
CA GLN A 123 1.58 4.94 19.43
C GLN A 123 2.76 3.95 19.31
N HIS A 124 2.70 2.84 20.03
CA HIS A 124 3.72 1.78 19.98
C HIS A 124 3.72 1.04 18.63
N LEU A 125 2.57 0.93 17.95
CA LEU A 125 2.45 0.35 16.60
C LEU A 125 3.22 1.15 15.54
N PHE A 126 3.61 2.36 15.89
CA PHE A 126 4.46 3.21 15.07
C PHE A 126 5.86 3.33 15.62
N ALA A 127 6.21 2.77 16.77
CA ALA A 127 7.56 2.86 17.30
C ALA A 127 8.52 2.17 16.33
N SER A 128 9.23 2.96 15.53
CA SER A 128 10.41 2.51 14.77
C SER A 128 11.32 1.76 15.73
N ALA A 129 11.91 0.65 15.28
CA ALA A 129 12.84 -0.27 15.96
C ALA A 129 14.08 0.40 16.60
N ARG A 130 13.90 1.45 17.39
CA ARG A 130 14.84 1.87 18.41
C ARG A 130 14.80 0.76 19.44
N SER A 131 15.81 -0.10 19.37
CA SER A 131 16.33 -0.73 20.56
C SER A 131 16.72 0.41 21.50
N ASP A 132 15.80 0.84 22.36
CA ASP A 132 16.26 1.28 23.66
C ASP A 132 16.83 0.02 24.31
N SER A 133 18.15 -0.11 24.25
CA SER A 133 18.91 -1.13 24.97
C SER A 133 18.62 -1.10 26.49
N ARG A 134 17.91 -0.07 26.97
CA ARG A 134 17.44 0.11 28.35
C ARG A 134 16.10 -0.54 28.67
N SER A 135 15.24 -0.85 27.69
CA SER A 135 13.88 -1.34 27.97
C SER A 135 13.71 -2.86 27.89
N GLY A 136 14.72 -3.59 27.42
CA GLY A 136 14.61 -5.04 27.19
C GLY A 136 13.54 -5.46 26.18
N ALA A 137 12.86 -4.49 25.54
CA ALA A 137 11.74 -4.74 24.65
C ALA A 137 12.23 -5.36 23.35
N GLN A 138 11.76 -6.57 23.08
CA GLN A 138 12.07 -7.29 21.85
C GLN A 138 11.57 -6.50 20.63
N ARG A 139 12.40 -6.42 19.59
CA ARG A 139 12.02 -5.77 18.32
C ARG A 139 10.82 -6.51 17.72
N MET A 140 9.72 -5.79 17.49
CA MET A 140 8.59 -6.34 16.76
C MET A 140 8.96 -6.52 15.28
N ASP A 141 8.63 -7.69 14.72
CA ASP A 141 8.78 -7.93 13.29
C ASP A 141 7.95 -6.91 12.48
N PRO A 142 8.47 -6.28 11.41
CA PRO A 142 7.73 -5.28 10.66
C PRO A 142 6.42 -5.77 10.02
N ARG A 143 6.30 -7.07 9.70
CA ARG A 143 5.04 -7.63 9.18
C ARG A 143 4.03 -7.74 10.30
N GLU A 144 4.46 -8.17 11.47
CA GLU A 144 3.62 -8.23 12.66
C GLU A 144 3.15 -6.83 13.08
N GLN A 145 4.05 -5.85 13.09
CA GLN A 145 3.71 -4.45 13.35
C GLN A 145 2.67 -3.93 12.34
N ARG A 146 2.81 -4.30 11.07
CA ARG A 146 1.83 -3.93 10.03
C ARG A 146 0.49 -4.60 10.26
N ARG A 147 0.46 -5.88 10.59
CA ARG A 147 -0.76 -6.64 10.91
C ARG A 147 -1.51 -5.98 12.06
N GLN A 148 -0.81 -5.62 13.14
CA GLN A 148 -1.41 -4.94 14.28
C GLN A 148 -1.95 -3.55 13.93
N LEU A 149 -1.25 -2.79 13.07
CA LEU A 149 -1.75 -1.51 12.57
C LEU A 149 -3.04 -1.68 11.76
N GLU A 150 -3.09 -2.66 10.85
CA GLU A 150 -4.30 -2.95 10.05
C GLU A 150 -5.46 -3.37 10.95
N GLU A 151 -5.21 -4.25 11.93
CA GLU A 151 -6.21 -4.65 12.93
C GLU A 151 -6.70 -3.47 13.76
N TYR A 152 -5.84 -2.51 14.08
CA TYR A 152 -6.27 -1.29 14.75
C TYR A 152 -7.21 -0.46 13.88
N LEU A 153 -6.93 -0.34 12.58
CA LEU A 153 -7.80 0.38 11.64
C LEU A 153 -9.14 -0.33 11.45
N ASP A 154 -9.14 -1.67 11.39
CA ASP A 154 -10.33 -2.52 11.26
C ASP A 154 -11.34 -2.32 12.41
N ARG A 155 -10.90 -1.83 13.58
CA ARG A 155 -11.77 -1.47 14.71
C ARG A 155 -12.75 -0.33 14.39
N GLY A 156 -12.53 0.43 13.30
CA GLY A 156 -13.45 1.49 12.88
C GLY A 156 -13.58 2.61 13.92
N LEU A 157 -12.45 3.06 14.48
CA LEU A 157 -12.38 4.20 15.38
C LEU A 157 -12.38 5.53 14.61
N GLY A 158 -12.72 6.61 15.32
CA GLY A 158 -13.00 7.93 14.72
C GLY A 158 -14.48 8.03 14.32
N GLU A 159 -14.80 9.05 13.52
CA GLU A 159 -16.15 9.36 13.07
C GLU A 159 -16.64 8.42 11.96
N CYS A 160 -15.72 7.76 11.26
CA CYS A 160 -16.01 6.80 10.20
C CYS A 160 -17.01 7.25 9.11
N PRO A 161 -16.88 8.46 8.51
CA PRO A 161 -17.75 8.93 7.43
C PRO A 161 -17.81 8.00 6.21
N LEU A 162 -16.83 7.10 6.00
CA LEU A 162 -16.88 6.12 4.91
C LEU A 162 -17.90 4.99 5.14
N ARG A 163 -18.57 4.94 6.30
CA ARG A 163 -19.75 4.09 6.52
C ARG A 163 -20.97 4.61 5.77
N ASP A 164 -21.07 5.92 5.54
CA ASP A 164 -22.15 6.52 4.76
C ASP A 164 -22.01 6.07 3.29
N PRO A 165 -23.01 5.35 2.73
CA PRO A 165 -22.96 4.89 1.35
C PRO A 165 -22.74 6.01 0.33
N ARG A 166 -23.21 7.23 0.59
CA ARG A 166 -23.02 8.39 -0.29
C ARG A 166 -21.55 8.78 -0.37
N VAL A 167 -20.86 8.75 0.77
CA VAL A 167 -19.43 9.03 0.88
C VAL A 167 -18.62 7.90 0.23
N ALA A 168 -18.97 6.65 0.52
CA ALA A 168 -18.28 5.49 -0.06
C ALA A 168 -18.45 5.40 -1.58
N ALA A 169 -19.61 5.81 -2.12
CA ALA A 169 -19.84 5.94 -3.54
C ALA A 169 -18.92 6.99 -4.19
N ILE A 170 -18.76 8.18 -3.58
CA ILE A 170 -17.82 9.21 -4.05
C ILE A 170 -16.39 8.65 -4.12
N VAL A 171 -15.96 7.92 -3.09
CA VAL A 171 -14.64 7.26 -3.06
C VAL A 171 -14.52 6.28 -4.22
N GLN A 172 -15.44 5.33 -4.35
CA GLN A 172 -15.39 4.32 -5.42
C GLN A 172 -15.36 4.95 -6.81
N SER A 173 -16.26 5.89 -7.11
CA SER A 173 -16.29 6.55 -8.42
C SER A 173 -14.98 7.28 -8.71
N THR A 174 -14.37 7.89 -7.69
CA THR A 174 -13.07 8.58 -7.83
C THR A 174 -11.91 7.60 -8.05
N LEU A 175 -11.93 6.44 -7.38
CA LEU A 175 -10.94 5.38 -7.58
C LEU A 175 -11.00 4.79 -9.00
N LEU A 176 -12.20 4.70 -9.58
CA LEU A 176 -12.42 4.07 -10.89
C LEU A 176 -12.32 5.06 -12.07
N TYR A 177 -12.45 6.36 -11.83
CA TYR A 177 -12.58 7.38 -12.90
C TYR A 177 -11.46 7.36 -13.96
N HIS A 178 -10.20 7.13 -13.57
CA HIS A 178 -9.05 7.07 -14.49
C HIS A 178 -8.50 5.64 -14.69
N HIS A 179 -9.31 4.63 -14.35
CA HIS A 179 -8.96 3.25 -14.67
C HIS A 179 -8.73 3.09 -16.18
N GLY A 180 -7.57 2.55 -16.57
CA GLY A 180 -7.20 2.33 -17.97
C GLY A 180 -6.54 3.54 -18.66
N GLN A 181 -6.53 4.72 -18.04
CA GLN A 181 -5.94 5.94 -18.62
C GLN A 181 -4.60 6.36 -17.98
N GLY A 182 -4.32 5.90 -16.77
CA GLY A 182 -3.08 6.22 -16.05
C GLY A 182 -2.57 5.10 -15.14
N PHE A 183 -3.50 4.28 -14.65
CA PHE A 183 -3.26 3.07 -13.87
C PHE A 183 -4.35 2.05 -14.20
N ARG A 184 -4.09 0.77 -13.93
CA ARG A 184 -5.12 -0.27 -13.94
C ARG A 184 -5.52 -0.57 -12.50
N MET A 185 -6.81 -0.54 -12.22
CA MET A 185 -7.34 -0.94 -10.93
C MET A 185 -7.36 -2.46 -10.92
N LEU A 186 -6.76 -3.06 -9.89
CA LEU A 186 -6.72 -4.51 -9.76
C LEU A 186 -7.62 -4.98 -8.61
N ALA A 187 -7.70 -4.25 -7.50
CA ALA A 187 -8.63 -4.53 -6.39
C ALA A 187 -8.84 -3.28 -5.54
N TRP A 188 -9.98 -3.17 -4.85
CA TRP A 188 -10.18 -2.14 -3.82
C TRP A 188 -11.17 -2.57 -2.75
N VAL A 189 -11.08 -1.90 -1.60
CA VAL A 189 -12.16 -1.87 -0.62
C VAL A 189 -12.20 -0.55 0.12
N VAL A 190 -13.40 -0.01 0.29
CA VAL A 190 -13.69 1.12 1.17
C VAL A 190 -14.11 0.58 2.54
N MET A 191 -13.25 0.76 3.53
CA MET A 191 -13.49 0.41 4.94
C MET A 191 -14.05 1.63 5.69
N PRO A 192 -14.60 1.48 6.91
CA PRO A 192 -15.23 2.57 7.66
C PRO A 192 -14.37 3.83 7.86
N ASN A 193 -13.04 3.68 7.98
CA ASN A 193 -12.12 4.79 8.22
C ASN A 193 -10.85 4.76 7.37
N HIS A 194 -10.75 3.84 6.41
CA HIS A 194 -9.59 3.69 5.53
C HIS A 194 -9.98 3.03 4.20
N VAL A 195 -9.05 3.05 3.26
CA VAL A 195 -9.21 2.47 1.93
C VAL A 195 -7.98 1.66 1.59
N HIS A 196 -8.21 0.48 1.03
CA HIS A 196 -7.17 -0.35 0.44
C HIS A 196 -7.36 -0.42 -1.07
N THR A 197 -6.28 -0.28 -1.83
CA THR A 197 -6.29 -0.46 -3.29
C THR A 197 -5.09 -1.25 -3.76
N LEU A 198 -5.25 -2.04 -4.81
CA LEU A 198 -4.17 -2.64 -5.57
C LEU A 198 -4.27 -2.08 -6.98
N ILE A 199 -3.22 -1.40 -7.45
CA ILE A 199 -3.17 -0.85 -8.80
C ILE A 199 -1.91 -1.25 -9.52
N GLU A 200 -2.00 -1.39 -10.83
CA GLU A 200 -0.84 -1.38 -11.71
C GLU A 200 -0.59 0.04 -12.18
N VAL A 201 0.59 0.57 -11.87
CA VAL A 201 0.98 1.92 -12.27
C VAL A 201 1.44 1.88 -13.73
N VAL A 202 0.93 2.77 -14.58
CA VAL A 202 1.26 2.75 -16.03
C VAL A 202 1.90 4.07 -16.44
N GLU A 203 1.08 5.10 -16.62
CA GLU A 203 1.50 6.39 -17.19
C GLU A 203 1.66 7.48 -16.13
N VAL A 204 0.91 7.37 -15.03
CA VAL A 204 0.85 8.40 -14.00
C VAL A 204 1.56 7.91 -12.73
N PRO A 205 2.52 8.68 -12.18
CA PRO A 205 3.17 8.35 -10.91
C PRO A 205 2.17 8.07 -9.77
N LEU A 206 2.40 7.02 -8.98
CA LEU A 206 1.55 6.62 -7.85
C LEU A 206 1.21 7.80 -6.94
N THR A 207 2.21 8.64 -6.67
CA THR A 207 2.04 9.85 -5.87
C THR A 207 0.91 10.74 -6.38
N ARG A 208 0.87 10.98 -7.69
CA ARG A 208 -0.10 11.88 -8.31
C ARG A 208 -1.48 11.22 -8.31
N ILE A 209 -1.56 9.91 -8.52
CA ILE A 209 -2.81 9.13 -8.45
C ILE A 209 -3.44 9.27 -7.06
N VAL A 210 -2.69 8.95 -6.00
CA VAL A 210 -3.22 8.99 -4.63
C VAL A 210 -3.54 10.41 -4.18
N GLN A 211 -2.71 11.39 -4.57
CA GLN A 211 -2.99 12.81 -4.31
C GLN A 211 -4.31 13.24 -4.97
N ASN A 212 -4.52 12.89 -6.23
CA ASN A 212 -5.75 13.23 -6.96
C ASN A 212 -6.98 12.61 -6.29
N TRP A 213 -6.94 11.31 -5.97
CA TRP A 213 -8.02 10.64 -5.26
C TRP A 213 -8.36 11.32 -3.93
N LYS A 214 -7.34 11.57 -3.11
CA LYS A 214 -7.54 12.16 -1.78
C LYS A 214 -8.10 13.57 -1.86
N SER A 215 -7.62 14.38 -2.79
CA SER A 215 -8.09 15.75 -3.00
C SER A 215 -9.56 15.79 -3.44
N ILE A 216 -9.91 15.02 -4.49
CA ILE A 216 -11.29 15.00 -5.02
C ILE A 216 -12.27 14.53 -3.94
N VAL A 217 -11.95 13.42 -3.24
CA VAL A 217 -12.84 12.91 -2.19
C VAL A 217 -12.97 13.93 -1.05
N ALA A 218 -11.87 14.51 -0.58
CA ALA A 218 -11.92 15.45 0.54
C ALA A 218 -12.82 16.65 0.23
N VAL A 219 -12.71 17.23 -0.99
CA VAL A 219 -13.55 18.35 -1.42
C VAL A 219 -15.02 17.94 -1.48
N LYS A 220 -15.34 16.88 -2.24
CA LYS A 220 -16.73 16.44 -2.46
C LYS A 220 -17.42 16.01 -1.15
N VAL A 221 -16.70 15.32 -0.28
CA VAL A 221 -17.26 14.82 0.98
C VAL A 221 -17.44 15.93 2.01
N ASN A 222 -16.49 16.86 2.11
CA ASN A 222 -16.65 18.02 2.97
C ASN A 222 -17.88 18.84 2.55
N GLN A 223 -18.05 19.06 1.24
CA GLN A 223 -19.25 19.72 0.71
C GLN A 223 -20.53 18.94 1.03
N LEU A 224 -20.55 17.63 0.76
CA LEU A 224 -21.71 16.76 1.01
C LEU A 224 -22.14 16.76 2.49
N LEU A 225 -21.17 16.77 3.41
CA LEU A 225 -21.43 16.69 4.85
C LEU A 225 -21.57 18.06 5.52
N GLY A 226 -21.43 19.17 4.79
CA GLY A 226 -21.42 20.51 5.37
C GLY A 226 -20.24 20.75 6.33
N ARG A 227 -19.10 20.13 6.06
CA ARG A 227 -17.91 20.15 6.93
C ARG A 227 -16.77 20.92 6.29
N ALA A 228 -15.85 21.39 7.14
CA ALA A 228 -14.57 21.96 6.72
C ALA A 228 -13.41 21.26 7.43
N GLY A 229 -12.22 21.39 6.85
CA GLY A 229 -10.99 20.86 7.44
C GLY A 229 -10.55 19.53 6.83
N ARG A 230 -9.74 18.78 7.61
CA ARG A 230 -8.94 17.67 7.11
C ARG A 230 -9.74 16.38 7.12
N PHE A 231 -9.98 15.85 5.92
CA PHE A 231 -10.63 14.56 5.77
C PHE A 231 -9.64 13.38 5.89
N TRP A 232 -8.51 13.48 5.19
CA TRP A 232 -7.49 12.43 5.17
C TRP A 232 -6.31 12.70 6.11
N GLN A 233 -5.75 11.62 6.64
CA GLN A 233 -4.42 11.63 7.22
C GLN A 233 -3.39 11.91 6.10
N PRO A 234 -2.33 12.73 6.31
CA PRO A 234 -1.35 12.99 5.27
C PRO A 234 -0.62 11.72 4.88
N ASP A 235 -0.10 11.68 3.66
CA ASP A 235 0.64 10.53 3.16
C ASP A 235 -0.23 9.27 3.00
N TYR A 236 0.38 8.19 2.54
CA TYR A 236 -0.21 6.88 2.39
C TYR A 236 0.86 5.81 2.63
N TRP A 237 0.43 4.59 2.86
CA TRP A 237 1.33 3.44 2.86
C TRP A 237 1.24 2.75 1.50
N ASP A 238 2.36 2.32 0.95
CA ASP A 238 2.41 1.48 -0.24
C ASP A 238 3.44 0.35 -0.11
N ARG A 239 3.20 -0.70 -0.90
CA ARG A 239 4.13 -1.79 -1.14
C ARG A 239 3.90 -2.34 -2.55
N PHE A 240 4.97 -2.44 -3.34
CA PHE A 240 4.88 -3.10 -4.63
C PHE A 240 4.93 -4.64 -4.50
N MET A 241 4.23 -5.33 -5.40
CA MET A 241 4.19 -6.78 -5.53
C MET A 241 5.37 -7.23 -6.39
N ARG A 242 6.08 -8.26 -5.95
CA ARG A 242 7.29 -8.75 -6.64
C ARG A 242 7.00 -9.82 -7.67
N ASP A 243 5.88 -10.50 -7.49
CA ASP A 243 5.49 -11.64 -8.27
C ASP A 243 3.96 -11.78 -8.27
N GLU A 244 3.51 -12.67 -9.13
CA GLU A 244 2.10 -12.97 -9.34
C GLU A 244 1.44 -13.57 -8.08
N GLU A 245 2.17 -14.31 -7.26
CA GLU A 245 1.63 -14.90 -6.05
C GLU A 245 1.32 -13.82 -5.00
N GLN A 246 2.23 -12.85 -4.82
CA GLN A 246 2.01 -11.68 -3.97
C GLN A 246 0.84 -10.85 -4.46
N ARG A 247 0.72 -10.65 -5.79
CA ARG A 247 -0.44 -9.98 -6.39
C ARG A 247 -1.75 -10.66 -5.99
N ARG A 248 -1.86 -11.98 -6.19
CA ARG A 248 -3.08 -12.74 -5.83
C ARG A 248 -3.38 -12.72 -4.34
N ARG A 249 -2.35 -12.82 -3.48
CA ARG A 249 -2.50 -12.71 -2.02
C ARG A 249 -3.01 -11.32 -1.62
N ALA A 250 -2.50 -10.26 -2.24
CA ALA A 250 -2.96 -8.90 -1.99
C ALA A 250 -4.42 -8.69 -2.43
N ILE A 251 -4.82 -9.21 -3.60
CA ILE A 251 -6.22 -9.18 -4.05
C ILE A 251 -7.12 -9.84 -3.01
N ARG A 252 -6.81 -11.09 -2.62
CA ARG A 252 -7.61 -11.81 -1.62
C ARG A 252 -7.67 -11.08 -0.28
N TYR A 253 -6.54 -10.54 0.18
CA TYR A 253 -6.48 -9.78 1.42
C TYR A 253 -7.42 -8.57 1.38
N ILE A 254 -7.32 -7.75 0.32
CA ILE A 254 -8.12 -6.53 0.15
C ILE A 254 -9.62 -6.87 0.11
N GLU A 255 -10.00 -7.86 -0.69
CA GLU A 255 -11.41 -8.26 -0.86
C GLU A 255 -11.99 -8.94 0.38
N SER A 256 -11.17 -9.68 1.14
CA SER A 256 -11.61 -10.36 2.37
C SER A 256 -11.56 -9.49 3.62
N ASN A 257 -10.97 -8.29 3.54
CA ASN A 257 -10.80 -7.41 4.70
C ASN A 257 -12.13 -7.02 5.38
N PRO A 258 -13.24 -6.74 4.66
CA PRO A 258 -14.56 -6.57 5.27
C PRO A 258 -15.02 -7.75 6.13
N VAL A 259 -14.76 -8.99 5.69
CA VAL A 259 -15.12 -10.20 6.44
C VAL A 259 -14.26 -10.33 7.69
N LYS A 260 -12.94 -10.10 7.56
CA LYS A 260 -11.99 -10.05 8.68
C LYS A 260 -12.44 -9.03 9.74
N ALA A 261 -12.90 -7.86 9.30
CA ALA A 261 -13.40 -6.78 10.15
C ALA A 261 -14.87 -6.98 10.61
N ARG A 262 -15.49 -8.12 10.30
CA ARG A 262 -16.87 -8.47 10.67
C ARG A 262 -17.92 -7.48 10.15
N LEU A 263 -17.67 -6.86 8.99
CA LEU A 263 -18.61 -5.94 8.33
C LEU A 263 -19.62 -6.67 7.43
N CYS A 264 -19.29 -7.88 7.00
CA CYS A 264 -20.14 -8.76 6.19
C CYS A 264 -19.69 -10.23 6.36
N ARG A 265 -20.49 -11.18 5.86
CA ARG A 265 -20.20 -12.62 5.91
C ARG A 265 -19.37 -13.07 4.71
N MET A 266 -19.61 -12.48 3.55
CA MET A 266 -18.90 -12.79 2.30
C MET A 266 -18.26 -11.53 1.69
N PRO A 267 -17.09 -11.63 1.03
CA PRO A 267 -16.45 -10.49 0.36
C PRO A 267 -17.37 -9.69 -0.57
N GLU A 268 -18.20 -10.39 -1.34
CA GLU A 268 -19.09 -9.86 -2.36
C GLU A 268 -20.24 -9.03 -1.77
N GLU A 269 -20.58 -9.24 -0.49
CA GLU A 269 -21.61 -8.48 0.22
C GLU A 269 -21.17 -7.06 0.54
N ARG A 270 -19.86 -6.74 0.51
CA ARG A 270 -19.39 -5.37 0.75
C ARG A 270 -19.69 -4.50 -0.47
N PRO A 271 -20.62 -3.52 -0.41
CA PRO A 271 -21.06 -2.81 -1.61
C PRO A 271 -20.02 -1.88 -2.24
N PHE A 272 -18.93 -1.58 -1.54
CA PHE A 272 -17.87 -0.69 -2.02
C PHE A 272 -16.52 -1.41 -2.04
N SER A 273 -16.51 -2.58 -2.67
CA SER A 273 -15.33 -3.44 -2.87
C SER A 273 -15.32 -4.04 -4.28
N SER A 274 -14.13 -4.42 -4.76
CA SER A 274 -13.93 -5.11 -6.03
C SER A 274 -14.45 -6.55 -6.07
N ALA A 275 -14.69 -7.18 -4.91
CA ALA A 275 -14.98 -8.61 -4.81
C ALA A 275 -16.14 -9.06 -5.73
N ARG A 276 -17.25 -8.30 -5.75
CA ARG A 276 -18.44 -8.60 -6.57
C ARG A 276 -18.27 -8.43 -8.08
N PHE A 277 -17.17 -7.81 -8.51
CA PHE A 277 -16.85 -7.60 -9.92
C PHE A 277 -15.92 -8.68 -10.48
N ARG A 278 -15.64 -9.72 -9.69
CA ARG A 278 -14.78 -10.82 -10.12
C ARG A 278 -15.52 -11.77 -11.02
N ASP A 279 -14.91 -12.11 -12.14
CA ASP A 279 -15.33 -13.26 -12.92
C ASP A 279 -15.23 -14.54 -12.05
N PRO A 280 -16.28 -15.37 -11.97
CA PRO A 280 -16.26 -16.57 -11.14
C PRO A 280 -15.18 -17.59 -11.53
N GLN A 281 -14.79 -17.64 -12.81
CA GLN A 281 -13.87 -18.65 -13.33
C GLN A 281 -12.43 -18.13 -13.39
N SER A 282 -12.20 -17.03 -14.10
CA SER A 282 -10.88 -16.44 -14.31
C SER A 282 -10.38 -15.62 -13.11
N ARG A 283 -11.29 -15.19 -12.22
CA ARG A 283 -11.02 -14.24 -11.12
C ARG A 283 -10.48 -12.89 -11.61
N GLU A 284 -10.63 -12.60 -12.90
CA GLU A 284 -10.32 -11.29 -13.45
C GLU A 284 -11.32 -10.24 -12.96
N LEU A 285 -10.89 -8.97 -12.95
CA LEU A 285 -11.73 -7.86 -12.53
C LEU A 285 -12.54 -7.37 -13.73
N ASN A 286 -13.85 -7.59 -13.71
CA ASN A 286 -14.78 -7.19 -14.75
C ASN A 286 -15.57 -5.96 -14.29
N LEU A 287 -15.05 -4.78 -14.60
CA LEU A 287 -15.78 -3.53 -14.39
C LEU A 287 -16.73 -3.29 -15.55
N PRO A 288 -17.97 -2.83 -15.29
CA PRO A 288 -18.82 -2.35 -16.38
C PRO A 288 -18.10 -1.21 -17.11
N PRO A 289 -18.30 -1.06 -18.44
CA PRO A 289 -17.81 0.10 -19.16
C PRO A 289 -18.35 1.37 -18.48
N GLY A 290 -17.43 2.30 -18.22
CA GLY A 290 -17.69 3.55 -17.50
C GLY A 290 -18.38 4.61 -18.33
#